data_AF-A0A1Y3N2E7-F1
#
_entry.id   AF-A0A1Y3N2E7-F1
#
_cell.length_a   1.000
_cell.length_b   1.000
_cell.length_c   1.000
_cell.angle_alpha   90.00
_cell.angle_beta   90.00
_cell.angle_gamma   90.00
#
_symmetry.space_group_name_H-M   'P 1'
#
loop_
_entity.id
_entity.type
_entity.pdbx_description
1 polymer ?
#
loop_
_entity_poly.entity_id
_entity_poly.type
_entity_poly.pdbx_seq_one_letter_code
_entity_poly.pdbx_strand_id
1 'polypeptide(L)'
;MKEIIKILFLKKVTINAIAFSYYDQNQIYTYIAEKFNKYSEDNNLNIELNLNLLTLSNSTSNINDYGSFLESYFRKNENENPESQIYDIVFYDAIYSNRYGPYLLNLREALPHDHIDLYNQKILNESCSYKNSIVGLPVYLDFTYLFSNLIYLNKYNKTIPETWEELKETAKYIIKEEHSRGNTNLVGYNSLFTGDEMGTASIDEFIYSYRESIDSPFPKITGSIAIEALEMLKSIKNEISSVNPDYKITRSPGGKKGISGSSIVGYNIGISITSGIPSLYDEEDICLNVDCKLYKSIQIYGRDSTLLDDYDVYSTNFRHYIYEFLFYNETAKNALQKIEDMYKMYYVSLVNNDEYRFGFTIAMIYVVNEIVYFFSSLITFILLFGTRIFAGFMNKENNESKFIKSVNKLFLENEFNKDKINTTVVRQEEFNKFEQSATNTVNNNNSKQNSLSLEKEKSDIINMNNKTSLSSKRNSCVPNVLLTIYNYHNTKTSTTEGELIDEEGHSYDSTY
;
A
#
# COMPACT_ATOMS: atom_id res chain seq x y z
N MET A 1 -32.84 7.89 51.57
CA MET A 1 -31.60 8.14 50.83
C MET A 1 -30.96 6.80 50.46
N LYS A 2 -31.17 6.35 49.23
CA LYS A 2 -30.33 5.34 48.57
C LYS A 2 -29.91 5.98 47.27
N GLU A 3 -28.70 6.53 47.23
CA GLU A 3 -28.10 6.96 45.97
C GLU A 3 -27.86 5.72 45.11
N ILE A 4 -28.57 5.66 43.99
CA ILE A 4 -28.33 4.68 42.94
C ILE A 4 -27.14 5.23 42.16
N ILE A 5 -25.94 4.68 42.43
CA ILE A 5 -24.77 4.89 41.58
C ILE A 5 -25.08 4.21 40.24
N LYS A 6 -25.47 5.00 39.25
CA LYS A 6 -25.57 4.58 37.85
C LYS A 6 -24.15 4.50 37.30
N ILE A 7 -23.52 3.33 37.40
CA ILE A 7 -22.26 3.06 36.70
C ILE A 7 -22.60 2.95 35.21
N LEU A 8 -22.38 4.04 34.47
CA LEU A 8 -22.35 4.01 33.02
C LEU A 8 -21.07 3.29 32.61
N PHE A 9 -21.19 2.03 32.16
CA PHE A 9 -20.12 1.38 31.41
C PHE A 9 -19.99 2.13 30.08
N LEU A 10 -19.14 3.14 30.04
CA LEU A 10 -18.70 3.77 28.79
C LEU A 10 -17.88 2.73 28.03
N LYS A 11 -18.49 2.08 27.04
CA LYS A 11 -17.81 1.11 26.18
C LYS A 11 -16.68 1.84 25.45
N LYS A 12 -15.43 1.46 25.75
CA LYS A 12 -14.24 1.95 25.05
C LYS A 12 -14.40 1.68 23.56
N VAL A 13 -14.26 2.72 22.74
CA VAL A 13 -14.28 2.58 21.28
C VAL A 13 -12.88 2.15 20.84
N THR A 14 -12.76 0.99 20.23
CA THR A 14 -11.49 0.53 19.66
C THR A 14 -11.49 0.80 18.16
N ILE A 15 -10.52 1.58 17.71
CA ILE A 15 -10.21 1.84 16.30
C ILE A 15 -9.06 0.92 15.94
N ASN A 16 -9.26 0.04 14.97
CA ASN A 16 -8.25 -0.90 14.51
C ASN A 16 -7.49 -0.31 13.33
N ALA A 17 -6.17 -0.23 13.46
CA ALA A 17 -5.28 0.24 12.42
C ALA A 17 -4.38 -0.87 11.92
N ILE A 18 -4.00 -0.81 10.64
CA ILE A 18 -2.97 -1.67 10.06
C ILE A 18 -1.89 -0.84 9.36
N ALA A 19 -0.63 -1.22 9.57
CA ALA A 19 0.53 -0.59 8.95
C ALA A 19 1.58 -1.63 8.58
N PHE A 20 2.47 -1.26 7.65
CA PHE A 20 3.66 -2.04 7.32
C PHE A 20 4.92 -1.21 7.52
N SER A 21 5.99 -1.84 8.02
CA SER A 21 7.33 -1.28 8.02
C SER A 21 8.38 -2.33 7.67
N TYR A 22 9.38 -1.93 6.89
CA TYR A 22 10.55 -2.78 6.63
C TYR A 22 11.40 -3.04 7.88
N TYR A 23 11.31 -2.17 8.89
CA TYR A 23 12.15 -2.23 10.08
C TYR A 23 11.29 -2.28 11.35
N ASP A 24 11.63 -3.19 12.26
CA ASP A 24 10.95 -3.31 13.56
C ASP A 24 11.20 -2.09 14.46
N GLN A 25 12.40 -1.51 14.36
CA GLN A 25 12.86 -0.41 15.20
C GLN A 25 12.71 0.92 14.47
N ASN A 26 12.39 1.98 15.22
CA ASN A 26 12.27 3.36 14.74
C ASN A 26 11.16 3.62 13.70
N GLN A 27 10.21 2.70 13.53
CA GLN A 27 8.99 3.00 12.78
C GLN A 27 8.06 3.91 13.58
N ILE A 28 7.31 4.73 12.85
CA ILE A 28 6.52 5.84 13.38
C ILE A 28 5.15 5.41 13.94
N TYR A 29 4.56 4.35 13.41
CA TYR A 29 3.18 3.95 13.68
C TYR A 29 2.95 3.61 15.15
N THR A 30 3.86 2.87 15.78
CA THR A 30 3.72 2.54 17.21
C THR A 30 3.81 3.80 18.07
N TYR A 31 4.72 4.72 17.74
CA TYR A 31 4.81 5.98 18.46
C TYR A 31 3.51 6.79 18.36
N ILE A 32 2.92 6.87 17.16
CA ILE A 32 1.62 7.55 16.95
C ILE A 32 0.53 6.89 17.79
N ALA A 33 0.42 5.56 17.73
CA ALA A 33 -0.59 4.83 18.48
C ALA A 33 -0.46 5.02 19.99
N GLU A 34 0.76 4.92 20.54
CA GLU A 34 1.04 5.16 21.96
C GLU A 34 0.71 6.59 22.38
N LYS A 35 1.09 7.58 21.56
CA LYS A 35 0.81 8.99 21.86
C LYS A 35 -0.67 9.32 21.79
N PHE A 36 -1.37 8.80 20.79
CA PHE A 36 -2.82 8.96 20.69
C PHE A 36 -3.53 8.32 21.88
N ASN A 37 -3.16 7.09 22.25
CA ASN A 37 -3.78 6.39 23.38
C ASN A 37 -3.55 7.14 24.70
N LYS A 38 -2.34 7.65 24.93
CA LYS A 38 -2.08 8.52 26.08
C LYS A 38 -2.94 9.79 26.06
N TYR A 39 -3.00 10.48 24.91
CA TYR A 39 -3.84 11.69 24.77
C TYR A 39 -5.33 11.38 25.01
N SER A 40 -5.81 10.24 24.53
CA SER A 40 -7.18 9.77 24.73
C SER A 40 -7.49 9.51 26.21
N GLU A 41 -6.55 8.92 26.95
CA GLU A 41 -6.64 8.73 28.40
C GLU A 41 -6.65 10.07 29.15
N ASP A 42 -5.67 10.94 28.86
CA ASP A 42 -5.50 12.25 29.51
C ASP A 42 -6.74 13.16 29.29
N ASN A 43 -7.42 13.02 28.15
CA ASN A 43 -8.60 13.81 27.77
C ASN A 43 -9.93 13.07 27.95
N ASN A 44 -9.93 11.88 28.54
CA ASN A 44 -11.13 11.04 28.75
C ASN A 44 -11.96 10.81 27.46
N LEU A 45 -11.31 10.66 26.31
CA LEU A 45 -12.00 10.42 25.03
C LEU A 45 -12.61 9.03 24.97
N ASN A 46 -12.08 8.08 25.75
CA ASN A 46 -12.50 6.69 25.79
C ASN A 46 -12.36 5.98 24.41
N ILE A 47 -11.32 6.36 23.67
CA ILE A 47 -10.94 5.78 22.38
C ILE A 47 -9.60 5.06 22.51
N GLU A 48 -9.46 3.89 21.90
CA GLU A 48 -8.19 3.16 21.79
C GLU A 48 -7.85 2.94 20.32
N LEU A 49 -6.63 3.30 19.95
CA LEU A 49 -6.04 2.91 18.68
C LEU A 49 -5.28 1.61 18.87
N ASN A 50 -5.82 0.53 18.30
CA ASN A 50 -5.21 -0.79 18.25
C ASN A 50 -4.43 -0.95 16.94
N LEU A 51 -3.10 -0.91 17.00
CA LEU A 51 -2.24 -1.00 15.83
C LEU A 51 -1.80 -2.46 15.57
N ASN A 52 -2.15 -2.98 14.39
CA ASN A 52 -1.56 -4.17 13.81
C ASN A 52 -0.39 -3.79 12.89
N LEU A 53 0.84 -3.91 13.39
CA LEU A 53 2.04 -3.58 12.64
C LEU A 53 2.65 -4.83 12.01
N LEU A 54 2.67 -4.86 10.68
CA LEU A 54 3.37 -5.86 9.88
C LEU A 54 4.82 -5.42 9.63
N THR A 55 5.75 -6.35 9.77
CA THR A 55 7.19 -6.15 9.57
C THR A 55 7.82 -7.38 8.91
N LEU A 56 9.05 -7.25 8.42
CA LEU A 56 9.81 -8.41 7.92
C LEU A 56 10.07 -9.48 8.99
N SER A 57 10.00 -9.14 10.28
CA SER A 57 10.22 -10.10 11.36
C SER A 57 8.97 -10.91 11.71
N ASN A 58 7.78 -10.34 11.51
CA ASN A 58 6.50 -10.95 11.89
C ASN A 58 5.59 -11.29 10.70
N SER A 59 5.99 -10.90 9.48
CA SER A 59 5.27 -11.15 8.23
C SER A 59 6.27 -11.53 7.14
N THR A 60 5.83 -12.37 6.20
CA THR A 60 6.61 -12.75 5.01
C THR A 60 6.46 -11.74 3.86
N SER A 61 5.83 -10.59 4.10
CA SER A 61 5.42 -9.64 3.07
C SER A 61 6.51 -8.59 2.74
N ASN A 62 6.76 -8.35 1.46
CA ASN A 62 7.36 -7.11 0.95
C ASN A 62 6.29 -6.02 0.74
N ILE A 63 6.66 -4.77 0.41
CA ILE A 63 5.70 -3.68 0.18
C ILE A 63 4.65 -4.01 -0.89
N ASN A 64 5.05 -4.67 -1.99
CA ASN A 64 4.14 -5.12 -3.04
C ASN A 64 3.13 -6.16 -2.51
N ASP A 65 3.59 -7.03 -1.60
CA ASP A 65 2.76 -8.05 -0.97
C ASP A 65 1.79 -7.40 0.03
N TYR A 66 2.23 -6.39 0.77
CA TYR A 66 1.37 -5.57 1.63
C TYR A 66 0.32 -4.83 0.80
N GLY A 67 0.74 -4.26 -0.34
CA GLY A 67 -0.15 -3.52 -1.21
C GLY A 67 -1.25 -4.41 -1.82
N SER A 68 -0.87 -5.60 -2.27
CA SER A 68 -1.82 -6.60 -2.80
C SER A 68 -2.70 -7.21 -1.71
N PHE A 69 -2.17 -7.40 -0.50
CA PHE A 69 -2.93 -7.83 0.66
C PHE A 69 -4.05 -6.84 0.99
N LEU A 70 -3.76 -5.54 1.05
CA LEU A 70 -4.77 -4.52 1.32
C LEU A 70 -5.86 -4.49 0.25
N GLU A 71 -5.50 -4.61 -1.03
CA GLU A 71 -6.51 -4.67 -2.10
C GLU A 71 -7.41 -5.90 -1.94
N SER A 72 -6.83 -7.07 -1.70
CA SER A 72 -7.59 -8.31 -1.48
C SER A 72 -8.52 -8.18 -0.27
N TYR A 73 -8.04 -7.55 0.81
CA TYR A 73 -8.83 -7.24 2.00
C TYR A 73 -10.02 -6.32 1.66
N PHE A 74 -9.81 -5.23 0.93
CA PHE A 74 -10.88 -4.32 0.55
C PHE A 74 -11.92 -4.99 -0.36
N ARG A 75 -11.48 -5.72 -1.39
CA ARG A 75 -12.37 -6.45 -2.31
C ARG A 75 -13.22 -7.51 -1.60
N LYS A 76 -12.64 -8.21 -0.62
CA LYS A 76 -13.39 -9.21 0.15
C LYS A 76 -14.50 -8.56 0.96
N ASN A 77 -14.22 -7.45 1.62
CA ASN A 77 -15.19 -6.76 2.46
C ASN A 77 -16.31 -6.07 1.66
N GLU A 78 -16.06 -5.67 0.41
CA GLU A 78 -17.11 -5.17 -0.49
C GLU A 78 -18.17 -6.25 -0.80
N ASN A 79 -17.74 -7.51 -0.89
CA ASN A 79 -18.58 -8.65 -1.26
C ASN A 79 -19.19 -9.40 -0.05
N GLU A 80 -18.73 -9.11 1.17
CA GLU A 80 -19.16 -9.78 2.41
C GLU A 80 -19.80 -8.80 3.41
N ASN A 81 -20.41 -9.30 4.49
CA ASN A 81 -21.12 -8.51 5.49
C ASN A 81 -20.19 -7.44 6.12
N PRO A 82 -20.59 -6.17 6.34
CA PRO A 82 -19.75 -5.12 6.95
C PRO A 82 -19.13 -5.47 8.31
N GLU A 83 -19.66 -6.46 9.02
CA GLU A 83 -19.06 -7.04 10.23
C GLU A 83 -17.71 -7.76 9.98
N SER A 84 -17.33 -8.00 8.72
CA SER A 84 -16.03 -8.57 8.31
C SER A 84 -14.91 -7.53 8.19
N GLN A 85 -15.22 -6.24 8.26
CA GLN A 85 -14.24 -5.16 8.20
C GLN A 85 -13.49 -5.03 9.53
N ILE A 86 -12.30 -5.63 9.58
CA ILE A 86 -11.41 -5.63 10.76
C ILE A 86 -10.69 -4.29 11.01
N TYR A 87 -10.46 -3.46 9.99
CA TYR A 87 -9.60 -2.27 10.06
C TYR A 87 -10.38 -1.00 9.69
N ASP A 88 -10.26 0.00 10.56
CA ASP A 88 -10.85 1.35 10.43
C ASP A 88 -9.84 2.33 9.82
N ILE A 89 -8.55 2.15 10.11
CA ILE A 89 -7.45 2.99 9.61
C ILE A 89 -6.43 2.10 8.88
N VAL A 90 -6.03 2.52 7.68
CA VAL A 90 -5.02 1.82 6.89
C VAL A 90 -3.91 2.78 6.55
N PHE A 91 -2.69 2.45 6.97
CA PHE A 91 -1.48 3.13 6.55
C PHE A 91 -0.98 2.47 5.26
N TYR A 92 -0.92 3.22 4.16
CA TYR A 92 -0.50 2.71 2.86
C TYR A 92 0.37 3.73 2.12
N ASP A 93 1.18 3.26 1.17
CA ASP A 93 2.02 4.11 0.34
C ASP A 93 1.15 4.95 -0.61
N ALA A 94 1.41 6.26 -0.65
CA ALA A 94 0.63 7.21 -1.43
C ALA A 94 0.48 6.83 -2.93
N ILE A 95 1.41 6.04 -3.48
CA ILE A 95 1.34 5.56 -4.86
C ILE A 95 0.09 4.72 -5.14
N TYR A 96 -0.44 4.03 -4.13
CA TYR A 96 -1.62 3.17 -4.23
C TYR A 96 -2.94 3.91 -4.01
N SER A 97 -2.95 5.25 -3.90
CA SER A 97 -4.19 6.03 -3.74
C SER A 97 -5.20 5.76 -4.86
N ASN A 98 -4.75 5.55 -6.10
CA ASN A 98 -5.63 5.17 -7.20
C ASN A 98 -6.17 3.74 -7.09
N ARG A 99 -5.34 2.80 -6.61
CA ARG A 99 -5.70 1.39 -6.41
C ARG A 99 -6.71 1.21 -5.30
N TYR A 100 -6.57 1.96 -4.20
CA TYR A 100 -7.45 1.84 -3.03
C TYR A 100 -8.59 2.84 -2.99
N GLY A 101 -8.47 3.95 -3.71
CA GLY A 101 -9.45 5.03 -3.72
C GLY A 101 -10.92 4.62 -3.85
N PRO A 102 -11.29 3.60 -4.67
CA PRO A 102 -12.67 3.09 -4.72
C PRO A 102 -13.23 2.58 -3.39
N TYR A 103 -12.36 2.12 -2.48
CA TYR A 103 -12.71 1.48 -1.22
C TYR A 103 -12.55 2.40 0.00
N LEU A 104 -12.00 3.59 -0.19
CA LEU A 104 -11.64 4.51 0.89
C LEU A 104 -12.64 5.68 0.99
N LEU A 105 -12.82 6.16 2.22
CA LEU A 105 -13.71 7.28 2.53
C LEU A 105 -13.19 8.60 1.94
N ASN A 106 -14.08 9.43 1.40
CA ASN A 106 -13.75 10.79 1.01
C ASN A 106 -13.54 11.67 2.26
N LEU A 107 -12.30 11.96 2.59
CA LEU A 107 -11.93 12.72 3.78
C LEU A 107 -12.35 14.19 3.72
N ARG A 108 -12.57 14.77 2.53
CA ARG A 108 -13.14 16.13 2.42
C ARG A 108 -14.59 16.20 2.93
N GLU A 109 -15.32 15.08 2.88
CA GLU A 109 -16.69 15.00 3.40
C GLU A 109 -16.71 14.60 4.87
N ALA A 110 -15.72 13.80 5.30
CA ALA A 110 -15.65 13.25 6.65
C ALA A 110 -15.00 14.17 7.69
N LEU A 111 -14.13 15.09 7.26
CA LEU A 111 -13.35 15.96 8.15
C LEU A 111 -13.63 17.45 7.89
N PRO A 112 -13.56 18.32 8.92
CA PRO A 112 -13.62 19.77 8.74
C PRO A 112 -12.59 20.29 7.74
N HIS A 113 -13.00 21.23 6.89
CA HIS A 113 -12.14 21.82 5.85
C HIS A 113 -10.83 22.37 6.41
N ASP A 114 -10.89 23.06 7.54
CA ASP A 114 -9.71 23.64 8.19
C ASP A 114 -8.63 22.58 8.50
N HIS A 115 -9.01 21.32 8.75
CA HIS A 115 -8.02 20.25 8.96
C HIS A 115 -7.38 19.75 7.66
N ILE A 116 -8.14 19.73 6.56
CA ILE A 116 -7.62 19.37 5.23
C ILE A 116 -6.68 20.48 4.73
N ASP A 117 -7.02 21.73 5.00
CA ASP A 117 -6.28 22.91 4.53
C ASP A 117 -4.94 23.11 5.24
N LEU A 118 -4.70 22.44 6.38
CA LEU A 118 -3.38 22.37 7.03
C LEU A 118 -2.32 21.71 6.14
N TYR A 119 -2.73 20.78 5.28
CA TYR A 119 -1.81 19.99 4.49
C TYR A 119 -1.42 20.70 3.19
N ASN A 120 -0.24 20.37 2.69
CA ASN A 120 0.21 20.85 1.39
C ASN A 120 -0.75 20.39 0.28
N GLN A 121 -1.45 21.35 -0.33
CA GLN A 121 -2.48 21.08 -1.33
C GLN A 121 -1.93 20.41 -2.59
N LYS A 122 -0.67 20.67 -2.96
CA LYS A 122 -0.03 19.98 -4.09
C LYS A 122 0.10 18.48 -3.79
N ILE A 123 0.55 18.13 -2.59
CA ILE A 123 0.72 16.73 -2.16
C ILE A 123 -0.64 16.03 -2.08
N LEU A 124 -1.64 16.67 -1.49
CA LEU A 124 -2.98 16.10 -1.40
C LEU A 124 -3.56 15.77 -2.79
N ASN A 125 -3.40 16.70 -3.73
CA ASN A 125 -3.98 16.57 -5.07
C ASN A 125 -3.17 15.65 -5.99
N GLU A 126 -1.86 15.47 -5.77
CA GLU A 126 -1.01 14.63 -6.62
C GLU A 126 -0.85 13.20 -6.08
N SER A 127 -0.96 12.98 -4.76
CA SER A 127 -0.58 11.70 -4.15
C SER A 127 -1.61 11.11 -3.17
N CYS A 128 -2.59 11.90 -2.71
CA CYS A 128 -3.60 11.44 -1.75
C CYS A 128 -5.04 11.49 -2.30
N SER A 129 -5.20 11.77 -3.58
CA SER A 129 -6.51 11.90 -4.23
C SER A 129 -6.86 10.70 -5.09
N TYR A 130 -8.15 10.42 -5.19
CA TYR A 130 -8.73 9.53 -6.19
C TYR A 130 -9.91 10.23 -6.84
N LYS A 131 -9.83 10.45 -8.16
CA LYS A 131 -10.78 11.32 -8.90
C LYS A 131 -10.85 12.70 -8.22
N ASN A 132 -12.01 13.09 -7.71
CA ASN A 132 -12.21 14.37 -7.02
C ASN A 132 -12.23 14.23 -5.48
N SER A 133 -11.95 13.04 -4.96
CA SER A 133 -11.96 12.74 -3.52
C SER A 133 -10.56 12.75 -2.93
N ILE A 134 -10.42 13.18 -1.68
CA ILE A 134 -9.19 12.96 -0.90
C ILE A 134 -9.39 11.68 -0.11
N VAL A 135 -8.57 10.67 -0.37
CA VAL A 135 -8.72 9.31 0.19
C VAL A 135 -7.64 8.97 1.22
N GLY A 136 -6.70 9.90 1.46
CA GLY A 136 -5.66 9.77 2.48
C GLY A 136 -5.12 11.13 2.93
N LEU A 137 -4.37 11.14 4.03
CA LEU A 137 -3.63 12.31 4.53
C LEU A 137 -2.19 11.90 4.86
N PRO A 138 -1.16 12.63 4.41
CA PRO A 138 0.25 12.23 4.61
C PRO A 138 0.65 12.10 6.10
N VAL A 139 1.32 10.98 6.49
CA VAL A 139 1.89 10.82 7.85
C VAL A 139 3.12 11.68 7.86
N TYR A 140 4.01 11.25 6.99
CA TYR A 140 5.34 11.71 6.87
C TYR A 140 5.66 11.68 5.38
N LEU A 141 6.59 12.53 4.97
CA LEU A 141 7.07 12.52 3.60
C LEU A 141 8.51 12.03 3.62
N ASP A 142 8.81 11.00 2.83
CA ASP A 142 10.18 10.62 2.57
C ASP A 142 10.71 11.39 1.35
N PHE A 143 11.97 11.83 1.43
CA PHE A 143 12.62 12.61 0.40
C PHE A 143 14.03 12.12 0.13
N THR A 144 14.45 12.23 -1.13
CA THR A 144 15.82 11.94 -1.53
C THR A 144 16.69 13.19 -1.37
N TYR A 145 17.88 12.98 -0.82
CA TYR A 145 18.88 14.02 -0.60
C TYR A 145 20.21 13.63 -1.24
N LEU A 146 21.00 14.62 -1.67
CA LEU A 146 22.40 14.40 -1.99
C LEU A 146 23.23 14.45 -0.72
N PHE A 147 23.91 13.35 -0.47
CA PHE A 147 24.87 13.18 0.61
C PHE A 147 26.28 13.50 0.09
N SER A 148 26.87 14.62 0.54
CA SER A 148 28.18 15.14 0.08
C SER A 148 29.29 14.98 1.13
N ASN A 149 30.46 14.45 0.75
CA ASN A 149 31.60 14.33 1.66
C ASN A 149 32.35 15.66 1.81
N LEU A 150 32.09 16.38 2.91
CA LEU A 150 32.75 17.67 3.16
C LEU A 150 34.26 17.59 3.38
N ILE A 151 34.78 16.45 3.83
CA ILE A 151 36.23 16.28 4.05
C ILE A 151 36.96 16.42 2.71
N TYR A 152 36.49 15.72 1.67
CA TYR A 152 37.08 15.82 0.34
C TYR A 152 36.78 17.17 -0.33
N LEU A 153 35.54 17.69 -0.22
CA LEU A 153 35.22 18.99 -0.80
C LEU A 153 36.11 20.10 -0.23
N ASN A 154 36.29 20.15 1.09
CA ASN A 154 37.16 21.14 1.73
C ASN A 154 38.64 20.92 1.38
N LYS A 155 39.12 19.67 1.37
CA LYS A 155 40.50 19.33 0.99
C LYS A 155 40.88 19.84 -0.40
N TYR A 156 39.92 19.83 -1.34
CA TYR A 156 40.12 20.24 -2.72
C TYR A 156 39.53 21.61 -3.06
N ASN A 157 39.10 22.38 -2.05
CA ASN A 157 38.47 23.70 -2.20
C ASN A 157 37.32 23.69 -3.23
N LYS A 158 36.42 22.71 -3.11
CA LYS A 158 35.23 22.53 -3.95
C LYS A 158 33.97 22.85 -3.15
N THR A 159 32.98 23.39 -3.83
CA THR A 159 31.64 23.61 -3.27
C THR A 159 30.78 22.36 -3.43
N ILE A 160 29.68 22.28 -2.68
CA ILE A 160 28.64 21.28 -2.92
C ILE A 160 28.09 21.51 -4.34
N PRO A 161 27.99 20.47 -5.19
CA PRO A 161 27.53 20.62 -6.56
C PRO A 161 26.05 20.98 -6.62
N GLU A 162 25.69 21.91 -7.49
CA GLU A 162 24.31 22.32 -7.73
C GLU A 162 23.73 21.72 -9.02
N THR A 163 24.59 21.16 -9.88
CA THR A 163 24.18 20.44 -11.11
C THR A 163 24.85 19.08 -11.22
N TRP A 164 24.25 18.19 -12.03
CA TRP A 164 24.83 16.87 -12.30
C TRP A 164 26.19 16.95 -13.01
N GLU A 165 26.40 17.95 -13.86
CA GLU A 165 27.70 18.18 -14.51
C GLU A 165 28.75 18.65 -13.49
N GLU A 166 28.40 19.57 -12.59
CA GLU A 166 29.29 20.01 -11.51
C GLU A 166 29.64 18.83 -10.58
N LEU A 167 28.66 17.98 -10.25
CA LEU A 167 28.89 16.77 -9.47
C LEU A 167 29.88 15.85 -10.17
N LYS A 168 29.64 15.58 -11.46
CA LYS A 168 30.50 14.70 -12.27
C LYS A 168 31.93 15.21 -12.33
N GLU A 169 32.13 16.48 -12.70
CA GLU A 169 33.46 17.07 -12.84
C GLU A 169 34.18 17.20 -11.50
N THR A 170 33.46 17.55 -10.43
CA THR A 170 34.03 17.64 -9.08
C THR A 170 34.48 16.26 -8.59
N ALA A 171 33.62 15.25 -8.72
CA ALA A 171 33.93 13.88 -8.34
C ALA A 171 35.13 13.33 -9.14
N LYS A 172 35.11 13.51 -10.46
CA LYS A 172 36.19 13.07 -11.36
C LYS A 172 37.53 13.71 -11.02
N TYR A 173 37.54 15.00 -10.70
CA TYR A 173 38.74 15.69 -10.22
C TYR A 173 39.26 15.08 -8.91
N ILE A 174 38.38 14.93 -7.91
CA ILE A 174 38.76 14.41 -6.58
C ILE A 174 39.26 12.96 -6.68
N ILE A 175 38.57 12.09 -7.42
CA ILE A 175 39.00 10.69 -7.63
C ILE A 175 40.39 10.65 -8.25
N LYS A 176 40.65 11.44 -9.30
CA LYS A 176 41.95 11.49 -9.97
C LYS A 176 43.07 11.92 -9.02
N GLU A 177 42.83 12.96 -8.22
CA GLU A 177 43.81 13.45 -7.25
C GLU A 177 44.07 12.43 -6.14
N GLU A 178 43.03 11.78 -5.62
CA GLU A 178 43.15 10.73 -4.59
C GLU A 178 43.83 9.46 -5.11
N HIS A 179 43.54 9.05 -6.35
CA HIS A 179 44.21 7.95 -7.03
C HIS A 179 45.71 8.21 -7.17
N SER A 180 46.10 9.43 -7.54
CA SER A 180 47.53 9.82 -7.63
C SER A 180 48.25 9.77 -6.27
N ARG A 181 47.49 9.82 -5.17
CA ARG A 181 47.96 9.76 -3.78
C ARG A 181 47.81 8.37 -3.15
N GLY A 182 47.44 7.36 -3.95
CA GLY A 182 47.33 5.95 -3.52
C GLY A 182 45.97 5.54 -2.95
N ASN A 183 44.98 6.44 -2.93
CA ASN A 183 43.62 6.12 -2.51
C ASN A 183 42.76 5.75 -3.74
N THR A 184 42.75 4.46 -4.10
CA THR A 184 42.09 3.96 -5.31
C THR A 184 40.62 3.56 -5.09
N ASN A 185 40.17 3.50 -3.84
CA ASN A 185 38.85 2.98 -3.49
C ASN A 185 37.78 4.08 -3.42
N LEU A 186 38.14 5.33 -3.74
CA LEU A 186 37.20 6.43 -3.68
C LEU A 186 36.19 6.38 -4.82
N VAL A 187 34.98 6.77 -4.48
CA VAL A 187 33.79 6.79 -5.33
C VAL A 187 33.26 8.20 -5.39
N GLY A 188 32.89 8.62 -6.57
CA GLY A 188 32.32 9.95 -6.81
C GLY A 188 30.84 10.04 -6.51
N TYR A 189 30.07 9.00 -6.85
CA TYR A 189 28.62 8.97 -6.66
C TYR A 189 28.09 7.55 -6.44
N ASN A 190 27.14 7.41 -5.51
CA ASN A 190 26.34 6.21 -5.32
C ASN A 190 24.86 6.60 -5.43
N SER A 191 24.22 6.12 -6.48
CA SER A 191 22.92 6.58 -6.93
C SER A 191 21.73 5.75 -6.44
N LEU A 192 21.98 4.71 -5.62
CA LEU A 192 20.95 3.80 -5.12
C LEU A 192 20.09 3.16 -6.23
N PHE A 193 20.69 2.81 -7.38
CA PHE A 193 19.99 2.07 -8.45
C PHE A 193 19.86 0.58 -8.12
N THR A 194 19.06 0.28 -7.10
CA THR A 194 18.70 -1.05 -6.64
C THR A 194 17.59 -1.67 -7.50
N GLY A 195 17.50 -3.00 -7.54
CA GLY A 195 16.48 -3.69 -8.35
C GLY A 195 15.03 -3.54 -7.86
N ASP A 196 14.83 -2.95 -6.69
CA ASP A 196 13.55 -2.70 -6.04
C ASP A 196 13.01 -1.29 -6.34
N GLU A 197 11.91 -0.92 -5.68
CA GLU A 197 11.21 0.35 -5.88
C GLU A 197 12.09 1.60 -5.70
N MET A 198 13.11 1.53 -4.83
CA MET A 198 14.03 2.65 -4.60
C MET A 198 14.83 3.01 -5.87
N GLY A 199 15.13 2.02 -6.70
CA GLY A 199 15.75 2.24 -8.00
C GLY A 199 14.85 3.02 -8.96
N THR A 200 13.53 2.78 -8.94
CA THR A 200 12.58 3.55 -9.75
C THR A 200 12.56 4.99 -9.29
N ALA A 201 12.34 5.22 -7.99
CA ALA A 201 12.31 6.57 -7.42
C ALA A 201 13.56 7.37 -7.79
N SER A 202 14.75 6.77 -7.64
CA SER A 202 16.02 7.43 -7.95
C SER A 202 16.17 7.81 -9.43
N ILE A 203 15.72 6.95 -10.36
CA ILE A 203 15.76 7.24 -11.80
C ILE A 203 14.73 8.33 -12.16
N ASP A 204 13.52 8.21 -11.61
CA ASP A 204 12.41 9.12 -11.88
C ASP A 204 12.76 10.55 -11.42
N GLU A 205 13.34 10.68 -10.24
CA GLU A 205 13.87 11.93 -9.70
C GLU A 205 14.98 12.54 -10.55
N PHE A 206 15.87 11.69 -11.05
CA PHE A 206 16.95 12.12 -11.93
C PHE A 206 16.37 12.75 -13.20
N ILE A 207 15.40 12.10 -13.84
CA ILE A 207 14.71 12.62 -15.03
C ILE A 207 13.94 13.90 -14.68
N TYR A 208 13.21 13.92 -13.56
CA TYR A 208 12.44 15.09 -13.13
C TYR A 208 13.32 16.32 -12.87
N SER A 209 14.56 16.11 -12.42
CA SER A 209 15.53 17.19 -12.18
C SER A 209 16.00 17.92 -13.45
N TYR A 210 15.71 17.37 -14.64
CA TYR A 210 16.05 17.95 -15.95
C TYR A 210 14.95 18.84 -16.54
N ARG A 211 13.80 18.95 -15.87
CA ARG A 211 12.69 19.79 -16.34
C ARG A 211 13.09 21.25 -16.56
N GLU A 212 12.31 21.95 -17.37
CA GLU A 212 12.68 23.27 -17.87
C GLU A 212 12.75 24.35 -16.78
N SER A 213 11.81 24.31 -15.83
CA SER A 213 11.65 25.25 -14.71
C SER A 213 11.08 24.55 -13.47
N ILE A 214 11.08 25.22 -12.31
CA ILE A 214 10.61 24.64 -11.03
C ILE A 214 9.17 24.13 -11.15
N ASP A 215 8.31 24.88 -11.82
CA ASP A 215 6.88 24.60 -11.98
C ASP A 215 6.55 23.74 -13.20
N SER A 216 7.57 23.34 -13.97
CA SER A 216 7.37 22.44 -15.11
C SER A 216 6.89 21.07 -14.62
N PRO A 217 5.98 20.41 -15.38
CA PRO A 217 5.60 19.04 -15.07
C PRO A 217 6.76 18.07 -15.32
N PHE A 218 6.53 16.80 -15.04
CA PHE A 218 7.47 15.75 -15.40
C PHE A 218 7.79 15.80 -16.90
N PRO A 219 9.07 15.72 -17.32
CA PRO A 219 9.44 15.75 -18.73
C PRO A 219 8.74 14.65 -19.51
N LYS A 220 8.28 14.94 -20.73
CA LYS A 220 7.76 13.89 -21.62
C LYS A 220 8.81 12.78 -21.74
N ILE A 221 8.43 11.54 -21.42
CA ILE A 221 9.39 10.43 -21.31
C ILE A 221 10.13 10.17 -22.63
N THR A 222 9.48 10.33 -23.78
CA THR A 222 10.10 10.22 -25.12
C THR A 222 10.74 11.52 -25.64
N GLY A 223 10.78 12.58 -24.83
CA GLY A 223 11.32 13.89 -25.19
C GLY A 223 12.85 13.96 -25.12
N SER A 224 13.43 14.99 -25.74
CA SER A 224 14.89 15.22 -25.70
C SER A 224 15.41 15.44 -24.28
N ILE A 225 14.63 16.07 -23.41
CA ILE A 225 14.98 16.32 -22.00
C ILE A 225 15.21 15.00 -21.25
N ALA A 226 14.32 14.02 -21.41
CA ALA A 226 14.46 12.71 -20.77
C ALA A 226 15.65 11.93 -21.36
N ILE A 227 15.88 12.04 -22.67
CA ILE A 227 17.07 11.46 -23.33
C ILE A 227 18.36 12.06 -22.75
N GLU A 228 18.44 13.39 -22.64
CA GLU A 228 19.59 14.09 -22.06
C GLU A 228 19.84 13.67 -20.61
N ALA A 229 18.78 13.51 -19.80
CA ALA A 229 18.88 13.01 -18.43
C ALA A 229 19.49 11.59 -18.40
N LEU A 230 18.99 10.66 -19.23
CA LEU A 230 19.52 9.30 -19.27
C LEU A 230 20.98 9.25 -19.76
N GLU A 231 21.34 10.04 -20.77
CA GLU A 231 22.72 10.09 -21.24
C GLU A 231 23.69 10.63 -20.16
N MET A 232 23.27 11.64 -19.39
CA MET A 232 24.03 12.08 -18.22
C MET A 232 24.15 10.97 -17.17
N LEU A 233 23.05 10.25 -16.90
CA LEU A 233 23.04 9.17 -15.95
C LEU A 233 24.04 8.06 -16.32
N LYS A 234 24.11 7.72 -17.60
CA LYS A 234 25.07 6.75 -18.15
C LYS A 234 26.51 7.27 -18.05
N SER A 235 26.74 8.57 -18.29
CA SER A 235 28.05 9.21 -18.10
C SER A 235 28.50 9.16 -16.64
N ILE A 236 27.65 9.55 -15.67
CA ILE A 236 27.94 9.48 -14.23
C ILE A 236 28.25 8.04 -13.79
N LYS A 237 27.43 7.07 -14.22
CA LYS A 237 27.66 5.66 -13.93
C LYS A 237 29.04 5.20 -14.41
N ASN A 238 29.40 5.52 -15.64
CA ASN A 238 30.61 5.02 -16.27
C ASN A 238 31.87 5.75 -15.80
N GLU A 239 31.77 7.01 -15.39
CA GLU A 239 32.94 7.85 -15.08
C GLU A 239 33.27 7.94 -13.59
N ILE A 240 32.28 7.88 -12.68
CA ILE A 240 32.51 8.25 -11.27
C ILE A 240 31.83 7.35 -10.23
N SER A 241 31.18 6.25 -10.61
CA SER A 241 30.40 5.41 -9.67
C SER A 241 31.10 4.07 -9.32
N SER A 242 31.16 3.71 -8.02
CA SER A 242 31.55 2.41 -7.39
C SER A 242 31.27 2.50 -5.86
N VAL A 243 31.77 1.70 -4.89
CA VAL A 243 31.17 1.63 -3.50
C VAL A 243 31.83 2.45 -2.34
N ASN A 244 31.03 3.37 -1.73
CA ASN A 244 30.88 3.92 -0.34
C ASN A 244 31.98 4.69 0.47
N PRO A 245 31.73 5.97 0.87
CA PRO A 245 32.23 6.57 2.13
C PRO A 245 31.28 7.58 2.85
N ASP A 246 31.70 8.23 3.95
CA ASP A 246 30.90 9.12 4.82
C ASP A 246 30.40 10.44 4.18
N TYR A 247 29.21 10.96 4.56
CA TYR A 247 28.56 12.08 3.87
C TYR A 247 27.78 13.08 4.77
N LYS A 248 27.44 14.26 4.22
CA LYS A 248 26.55 15.31 4.78
C LYS A 248 25.34 15.57 3.87
N ILE A 249 24.14 15.69 4.44
CA ILE A 249 22.85 15.87 3.74
C ILE A 249 22.73 17.24 3.07
N THR A 250 22.28 17.28 1.81
CA THR A 250 22.00 18.48 0.99
C THR A 250 20.87 18.19 -0.02
N ARG A 251 20.27 19.21 -0.65
CA ARG A 251 19.28 19.00 -1.73
C ARG A 251 19.92 18.30 -2.93
N SER A 252 19.17 17.46 -3.64
CA SER A 252 19.65 16.81 -4.88
C SER A 252 19.98 17.83 -5.97
N PRO A 253 21.03 17.63 -6.79
CA PRO A 253 21.31 18.44 -7.97
C PRO A 253 20.21 18.32 -9.04
N GLY A 254 20.25 19.21 -10.03
CA GLY A 254 19.44 19.05 -11.24
C GLY A 254 20.18 19.39 -12.53
N GLY A 255 19.45 19.32 -13.65
CA GLY A 255 20.00 19.61 -14.98
C GLY A 255 20.41 21.08 -15.16
N LYS A 256 19.85 21.98 -14.34
CA LYS A 256 20.21 23.41 -14.31
C LYS A 256 20.31 23.88 -12.86
N LYS A 257 21.16 24.89 -12.64
CA LYS A 257 21.32 25.51 -11.33
C LYS A 257 19.97 25.99 -10.78
N GLY A 258 19.66 25.61 -9.55
CA GLY A 258 18.40 25.97 -8.88
C GLY A 258 17.20 25.07 -9.18
N ILE A 259 17.36 24.05 -10.03
CA ILE A 259 16.35 23.02 -10.28
C ILE A 259 16.83 21.72 -9.62
N SER A 260 15.94 21.00 -8.94
CA SER A 260 16.20 19.70 -8.30
C SER A 260 14.94 18.83 -8.37
N GLY A 261 15.06 17.51 -8.15
CA GLY A 261 13.92 16.62 -8.07
C GLY A 261 13.98 15.73 -6.82
N SER A 262 12.86 15.62 -6.10
CA SER A 262 12.61 14.57 -5.12
C SER A 262 11.17 14.08 -5.29
N SER A 263 11.02 12.78 -5.43
CA SER A 263 9.73 12.10 -5.40
C SER A 263 9.28 11.96 -3.95
N ILE A 264 7.97 11.86 -3.73
CA ILE A 264 7.43 11.44 -2.44
C ILE A 264 7.29 9.92 -2.43
N VAL A 265 7.83 9.29 -1.40
CA VAL A 265 7.55 7.89 -1.03
C VAL A 265 7.15 7.90 0.46
N GLY A 266 6.23 7.04 0.92
CA GLY A 266 5.86 6.98 2.35
C GLY A 266 4.37 6.78 2.66
N TYR A 267 4.07 6.53 3.94
CA TYR A 267 2.74 6.17 4.46
C TYR A 267 1.97 7.38 5.09
N ASN A 268 0.64 7.29 5.31
CA ASN A 268 -0.33 8.38 5.66
C ASN A 268 -0.85 8.50 7.18
N ILE A 269 -0.85 9.71 7.88
CA ILE A 269 -1.12 10.18 9.33
C ILE A 269 0.04 10.44 10.42
N GLY A 270 0.48 11.71 10.71
CA GLY A 270 1.78 12.24 11.32
C GLY A 270 2.28 11.88 12.76
N ILE A 271 3.57 11.99 13.20
CA ILE A 271 4.81 12.71 12.74
C ILE A 271 6.16 11.99 13.08
N SER A 272 7.16 12.23 12.19
CA SER A 272 8.62 11.96 12.12
C SER A 272 9.00 10.86 11.11
N ILE A 273 9.24 11.17 9.83
CA ILE A 273 10.32 12.01 9.28
C ILE A 273 9.69 12.97 8.24
N THR A 274 9.74 14.28 8.51
CA THR A 274 9.09 15.38 7.73
C THR A 274 7.55 15.35 7.69
N SER A 275 6.91 16.45 8.09
CA SER A 275 5.46 16.62 8.00
C SER A 275 5.03 17.17 6.64
N GLY A 276 3.86 16.74 6.17
CA GLY A 276 3.17 17.35 5.03
C GLY A 276 2.41 18.65 5.34
N ILE A 277 2.54 19.16 6.57
CA ILE A 277 1.99 20.44 7.02
C ILE A 277 3.09 21.51 6.92
N PRO A 278 3.05 22.42 5.93
CA PRO A 278 4.14 23.36 5.68
C PRO A 278 4.41 24.34 6.83
N SER A 279 3.36 24.77 7.54
CA SER A 279 3.47 25.76 8.62
C SER A 279 4.31 25.29 9.81
N LEU A 280 4.47 23.98 10.01
CA LEU A 280 5.32 23.45 11.08
C LEU A 280 6.80 23.83 10.89
N TYR A 281 7.24 24.11 9.67
CA TYR A 281 8.62 24.52 9.40
C TYR A 281 8.84 26.02 9.61
N ASP A 282 7.82 26.80 9.95
CA ASP A 282 7.93 28.20 10.35
C ASP A 282 8.19 28.37 11.85
N GLU A 283 8.04 27.30 12.63
CA GLU A 283 8.13 27.30 14.08
C GLU A 283 9.59 27.14 14.56
N GLU A 284 10.04 28.05 15.43
CA GLU A 284 11.44 28.13 15.85
C GLU A 284 11.91 26.87 16.58
N ASP A 285 11.05 26.28 17.41
CA ASP A 285 11.31 25.08 18.20
C ASP A 285 11.50 23.83 17.32
N ILE A 286 10.77 23.73 16.20
CA ILE A 286 10.97 22.71 15.17
C ILE A 286 12.32 22.90 14.49
N CYS A 287 12.66 24.14 14.16
CA CYS A 287 13.89 24.48 13.45
C CYS A 287 15.17 24.36 14.30
N LEU A 288 15.05 24.25 15.63
CA LEU A 288 16.16 23.88 16.51
C LEU A 288 16.65 22.45 16.29
N ASN A 289 15.75 21.55 15.85
CA ASN A 289 16.04 20.14 15.75
C ASN A 289 16.12 19.64 14.29
N VAL A 290 15.73 20.48 13.32
CA VAL A 290 15.53 20.14 11.92
C VAL A 290 15.98 21.32 11.03
N ASP A 291 16.66 21.06 9.91
CA ASP A 291 17.07 22.13 8.97
C ASP A 291 15.88 22.64 8.15
N CYS A 292 15.01 23.44 8.77
CA CYS A 292 13.81 23.99 8.13
C CYS A 292 14.10 24.72 6.82
N LYS A 293 15.27 25.36 6.70
CA LYS A 293 15.67 26.06 5.47
C LYS A 293 15.87 25.06 4.32
N LEU A 294 16.49 23.91 4.61
CA LEU A 294 16.57 22.81 3.66
C LEU A 294 15.17 22.30 3.29
N TYR A 295 14.31 21.99 4.27
CA TYR A 295 12.97 21.45 4.01
C TYR A 295 12.09 22.35 3.15
N LYS A 296 12.08 23.66 3.41
CA LYS A 296 11.34 24.64 2.60
C LYS A 296 11.88 24.77 1.17
N SER A 297 13.11 24.34 0.92
CA SER A 297 13.75 24.43 -0.39
C SER A 297 13.57 23.19 -1.28
N ILE A 298 13.00 22.11 -0.74
CA ILE A 298 12.82 20.84 -1.48
C ILE A 298 11.76 21.01 -2.57
N GLN A 299 12.10 20.60 -3.79
CA GLN A 299 11.21 20.67 -4.96
C GLN A 299 10.51 19.31 -5.14
N ILE A 300 9.36 19.18 -4.50
CA ILE A 300 8.61 17.93 -4.37
C ILE A 300 7.63 17.77 -5.54
N TYR A 301 7.46 16.54 -6.01
CA TYR A 301 6.37 16.15 -6.92
C TYR A 301 5.78 14.79 -6.53
N GLY A 302 4.47 14.63 -6.73
CA GLY A 302 3.82 13.33 -6.68
C GLY A 302 4.03 12.56 -7.99
N ARG A 303 4.31 11.27 -7.89
CA ARG A 303 4.40 10.39 -9.07
C ARG A 303 2.99 10.09 -9.56
N ASP A 304 2.77 10.29 -10.86
CA ASP A 304 1.46 10.06 -11.47
C ASP A 304 1.22 8.54 -11.63
N SER A 305 0.46 7.96 -10.69
CA SER A 305 -0.02 6.58 -10.80
C SER A 305 -1.38 6.46 -11.48
N THR A 306 -1.97 7.57 -11.96
CA THR A 306 -3.34 7.56 -12.52
C THR A 306 -3.44 6.83 -13.86
N LEU A 307 -2.32 6.70 -14.56
CA LEU A 307 -2.23 6.07 -15.88
C LEU A 307 -1.92 4.57 -15.83
N LEU A 308 -1.78 3.98 -14.65
CA LEU A 308 -1.23 2.64 -14.46
C LEU A 308 -2.19 1.76 -13.65
N ASP A 309 -2.83 0.81 -14.32
CA ASP A 309 -3.69 -0.21 -13.68
C ASP A 309 -2.89 -1.06 -12.67
N ASP A 310 -1.61 -1.30 -12.95
CA ASP A 310 -0.68 -2.02 -12.08
C ASP A 310 0.67 -1.29 -12.01
N TYR A 311 0.83 -0.48 -10.95
CA TYR A 311 2.06 0.27 -10.70
C TYR A 311 3.28 -0.65 -10.45
N ASP A 312 3.09 -1.81 -9.80
CA ASP A 312 4.19 -2.68 -9.41
C ASP A 312 4.84 -3.31 -10.66
N VAL A 313 4.00 -3.73 -11.61
CA VAL A 313 4.43 -4.20 -12.93
C VAL A 313 5.09 -3.08 -13.73
N TYR A 314 4.48 -1.88 -13.72
CA TYR A 314 5.06 -0.72 -14.40
C TYR A 314 6.47 -0.43 -13.87
N SER A 315 6.60 -0.27 -12.56
CA SER A 315 7.83 0.12 -11.89
C SER A 315 8.95 -0.90 -12.15
N THR A 316 8.61 -2.19 -12.16
CA THR A 316 9.55 -3.28 -12.49
C THR A 316 10.06 -3.18 -13.93
N ASN A 317 9.16 -3.01 -14.90
CA ASN A 317 9.53 -2.92 -16.32
C ASN A 317 10.25 -1.60 -16.65
N PHE A 318 9.85 -0.50 -16.01
CA PHE A 318 10.52 0.78 -16.10
C PHE A 318 12.00 0.65 -15.73
N ARG A 319 12.32 0.10 -14.56
CA ARG A 319 13.71 -0.14 -14.15
C ARG A 319 14.43 -1.06 -15.11
N HIS A 320 13.76 -2.14 -15.54
CA HIS A 320 14.35 -3.11 -16.46
C HIS A 320 14.84 -2.44 -17.75
N TYR A 321 14.01 -1.64 -18.42
CA TYR A 321 14.40 -0.95 -19.66
C TYR A 321 15.49 0.11 -19.46
N ILE A 322 15.48 0.82 -18.33
CA ILE A 322 16.57 1.76 -18.01
C ILE A 322 17.87 1.01 -17.72
N TYR A 323 17.82 -0.17 -17.08
CA TYR A 323 19.00 -1.00 -16.83
C TYR A 323 19.55 -1.64 -18.10
N GLU A 324 18.69 -2.00 -19.06
CA GLU A 324 19.13 -2.37 -20.41
C GLU A 324 19.98 -1.24 -21.02
N PHE A 325 19.52 0.00 -20.93
CA PHE A 325 20.28 1.16 -21.40
C PHE A 325 21.58 1.41 -20.61
N LEU A 326 21.55 1.32 -19.28
CA LEU A 326 22.71 1.64 -18.44
C LEU A 326 23.83 0.60 -18.50
N PHE A 327 23.48 -0.69 -18.60
CA PHE A 327 24.42 -1.80 -18.48
C PHE A 327 24.66 -2.58 -19.77
N TYR A 328 23.78 -2.46 -20.76
CA TYR A 328 23.86 -3.16 -22.04
C TYR A 328 23.89 -2.20 -23.22
N ASN A 329 23.91 -2.75 -24.44
CA ASN A 329 24.00 -1.99 -25.67
C ASN A 329 22.60 -1.55 -26.16
N GLU A 330 21.95 -0.69 -25.39
CA GLU A 330 20.67 -0.07 -25.74
C GLU A 330 20.82 1.46 -25.77
N THR A 331 19.93 2.14 -26.50
CA THR A 331 19.90 3.61 -26.61
C THR A 331 18.85 4.22 -25.69
N ALA A 332 19.11 5.43 -25.18
CA ALA A 332 18.15 6.13 -24.30
C ALA A 332 16.78 6.28 -25.00
N LYS A 333 16.79 6.64 -26.29
CA LYS A 333 15.58 6.78 -27.09
C LYS A 333 14.74 5.50 -27.14
N ASN A 334 15.37 4.34 -27.39
CA ASN A 334 14.65 3.07 -27.45
C ASN A 334 14.13 2.64 -26.07
N ALA A 335 14.93 2.79 -25.01
CA ALA A 335 14.50 2.46 -23.66
C ALA A 335 13.29 3.31 -23.23
N LEU A 336 13.33 4.62 -23.48
CA LEU A 336 12.23 5.53 -23.20
C LEU A 336 11.00 5.26 -24.08
N GLN A 337 11.20 4.80 -25.32
CA GLN A 337 10.09 4.37 -26.17
C GLN A 337 9.42 3.11 -25.61
N LYS A 338 10.19 2.09 -25.19
CA LYS A 338 9.64 0.90 -24.54
C LYS A 338 8.79 1.26 -23.31
N ILE A 339 9.22 2.25 -22.52
CA ILE A 339 8.47 2.76 -21.36
C ILE A 339 7.18 3.47 -21.80
N GLU A 340 7.23 4.31 -22.83
CA GLU A 340 6.05 4.97 -23.40
C GLU A 340 5.01 3.96 -23.90
N ASP A 341 5.47 2.88 -24.51
CA ASP A 341 4.63 1.84 -25.10
C ASP A 341 3.87 1.04 -24.03
N MET A 342 4.25 1.13 -22.75
CA MET A 342 3.57 0.44 -21.65
C MET A 342 2.22 1.05 -21.28
N TYR A 343 2.06 2.38 -21.44
CA TYR A 343 0.81 3.07 -21.12
C TYR A 343 0.02 3.50 -22.36
N LYS A 344 0.65 3.51 -23.54
CA LYS A 344 -0.07 3.75 -24.78
C LYS A 344 -0.85 2.51 -25.20
N MET A 345 -2.16 2.58 -24.98
CA MET A 345 -3.09 1.79 -25.79
C MET A 345 -2.98 2.26 -27.25
N TYR A 346 -2.22 1.52 -28.06
CA TYR A 346 -2.28 1.66 -29.50
C TYR A 346 -3.69 1.28 -29.94
N TYR A 347 -4.53 2.28 -30.23
CA TYR A 347 -5.74 2.02 -30.99
C TYR A 347 -5.29 1.53 -32.36
N VAL A 348 -5.58 0.27 -32.67
CA VAL A 348 -5.39 -0.23 -34.03
C VAL A 348 -6.45 0.45 -34.88
N SER A 349 -6.04 1.48 -35.63
CA SER A 349 -6.87 2.08 -36.67
C SER A 349 -7.13 1.02 -37.75
N LEU A 350 -8.39 0.59 -37.88
CA LEU A 350 -8.87 -0.42 -38.85
C LEU A 350 -8.85 0.05 -40.32
N VAL A 351 -7.91 0.91 -40.71
CA VAL A 351 -7.85 1.52 -42.04
C VAL A 351 -6.56 1.12 -42.75
N ASN A 352 -6.72 0.10 -43.59
CA ASN A 352 -5.95 -0.26 -44.80
C ASN A 352 -4.42 -0.43 -44.71
N ASN A 353 -3.97 -1.69 -44.60
CA ASN A 353 -2.72 -2.22 -45.17
C ASN A 353 -2.73 -3.77 -45.18
N ASP A 354 -1.99 -4.39 -46.11
CA ASP A 354 -2.05 -5.84 -46.36
C ASP A 354 -1.58 -6.73 -45.18
N GLU A 355 -0.82 -6.18 -44.23
CA GLU A 355 -0.40 -6.88 -43.00
C GLU A 355 -1.59 -7.22 -42.05
N TYR A 356 -2.71 -6.50 -42.16
CA TYR A 356 -3.89 -6.71 -41.32
C TYR A 356 -4.69 -7.96 -41.69
N ARG A 357 -4.51 -8.52 -42.90
CA ARG A 357 -5.16 -9.79 -43.25
C ARG A 357 -4.75 -10.90 -42.28
N PHE A 358 -3.51 -10.89 -41.81
CA PHE A 358 -3.01 -11.90 -40.89
C PHE A 358 -3.61 -11.74 -39.48
N GLY A 359 -3.59 -10.52 -38.93
CA GLY A 359 -4.16 -10.24 -37.60
C GLY A 359 -5.68 -10.45 -37.53
N PHE A 360 -6.41 -10.01 -38.57
CA PHE A 360 -7.85 -10.27 -38.69
C PHE A 360 -8.16 -11.76 -38.80
N THR A 361 -7.33 -12.52 -39.53
CA THR A 361 -7.49 -13.99 -39.61
C THR A 361 -7.32 -14.65 -38.24
N ILE A 362 -6.34 -14.23 -37.45
CA ILE A 362 -6.14 -14.74 -36.07
C ILE A 362 -7.32 -14.39 -35.17
N ALA A 363 -7.82 -13.15 -35.23
CA ALA A 363 -8.97 -12.72 -34.45
C ALA A 363 -10.23 -13.53 -34.80
N MET A 364 -10.47 -13.78 -36.08
CA MET A 364 -11.58 -14.62 -36.53
C MET A 364 -11.44 -16.07 -36.06
N ILE A 365 -10.22 -16.62 -36.05
CA ILE A 365 -9.96 -17.95 -35.49
C ILE A 365 -10.30 -17.99 -33.99
N TYR A 366 -9.91 -16.95 -33.23
CA TYR A 366 -10.24 -16.84 -31.81
C TYR A 366 -11.75 -16.80 -31.57
N VAL A 367 -12.49 -15.97 -32.32
CA VAL A 367 -13.95 -15.89 -32.21
C VAL A 367 -14.61 -17.23 -32.54
N VAL A 368 -14.13 -17.92 -33.57
CA VAL A 368 -14.63 -19.26 -33.92
C VAL A 368 -14.34 -20.26 -32.80
N ASN A 369 -13.16 -20.23 -32.19
CA ASN A 369 -12.80 -21.10 -31.07
C ASN A 369 -13.71 -20.85 -29.86
N GLU A 370 -13.99 -19.61 -29.49
CA GLU A 370 -14.91 -19.28 -28.39
C GLU A 370 -16.32 -19.80 -28.65
N ILE A 371 -16.80 -19.67 -29.89
CA ILE A 371 -18.09 -20.22 -30.31
C ILE A 371 -18.10 -21.75 -30.16
N VAL A 372 -17.03 -22.43 -30.58
CA VAL A 372 -16.89 -23.89 -30.44
C VAL A 372 -16.88 -24.30 -28.97
N TYR A 373 -16.13 -23.61 -28.11
CA TYR A 373 -16.11 -23.89 -26.67
C TYR A 373 -17.48 -23.70 -26.04
N PHE A 374 -18.17 -22.60 -26.36
CA PHE A 374 -19.53 -22.34 -25.91
C PHE A 374 -20.50 -23.46 -26.30
N PHE A 375 -20.50 -23.87 -27.58
CA PHE A 375 -21.38 -24.95 -28.04
C PHE A 375 -21.01 -26.30 -27.43
N SER A 376 -19.73 -26.61 -27.25
CA SER A 376 -19.28 -27.86 -26.60
C SER A 376 -19.76 -27.93 -25.15
N SER A 377 -19.68 -26.81 -24.42
CA SER A 377 -20.14 -26.68 -23.05
C SER A 377 -21.67 -26.82 -22.97
N LEU A 378 -22.39 -26.16 -23.88
CA LEU A 378 -23.84 -26.23 -23.97
C LEU A 378 -24.34 -27.66 -24.27
N ILE A 379 -23.71 -28.36 -25.22
CA ILE A 379 -24.03 -29.76 -25.53
C ILE A 379 -23.78 -30.66 -24.33
N THR A 380 -22.62 -30.48 -23.66
CA THR A 380 -22.28 -31.25 -22.46
C THR A 380 -23.31 -31.03 -21.35
N PHE A 381 -23.72 -29.77 -21.12
CA PHE A 381 -24.77 -29.41 -20.17
C PHE A 381 -26.12 -30.07 -20.51
N ILE A 382 -26.53 -30.04 -21.78
CA ILE A 382 -27.78 -30.67 -22.24
C ILE A 382 -27.73 -32.20 -22.06
N LEU A 383 -26.58 -32.85 -22.33
CA LEU A 383 -26.45 -34.30 -22.16
C LEU A 383 -26.51 -34.70 -20.67
N LEU A 384 -25.83 -33.96 -19.79
CA LEU A 384 -25.76 -34.26 -18.36
C LEU A 384 -27.07 -33.97 -17.62
N PHE A 385 -27.72 -32.84 -17.93
CA PHE A 385 -28.87 -32.34 -17.18
C PHE A 385 -30.16 -32.37 -17.98
N GLY A 386 -30.10 -32.09 -19.28
CA GLY A 386 -31.27 -32.08 -20.16
C GLY A 386 -31.96 -33.44 -20.25
N THR A 387 -31.22 -34.55 -20.23
CA THR A 387 -31.78 -35.91 -20.20
C THR A 387 -32.60 -36.18 -18.93
N ARG A 388 -32.16 -35.69 -17.77
CA ARG A 388 -32.87 -35.80 -16.49
C ARG A 388 -34.12 -34.91 -16.44
N ILE A 389 -34.02 -33.70 -16.98
CA ILE A 389 -35.15 -32.78 -17.09
C ILE A 389 -36.22 -33.37 -18.02
N PHE A 390 -35.81 -33.88 -19.19
CA PHE A 390 -36.73 -34.50 -20.15
C PHE A 390 -37.39 -35.77 -19.58
N ALA A 391 -36.63 -36.63 -18.89
CA ALA A 391 -37.19 -37.78 -18.17
C ALA A 391 -38.18 -37.36 -17.07
N GLY A 392 -37.90 -36.26 -16.37
CA GLY A 392 -38.81 -35.67 -15.39
C GLY A 392 -40.14 -35.19 -16.00
N PHE A 393 -40.09 -34.57 -17.18
CA PHE A 393 -41.29 -34.17 -17.92
C PHE A 393 -42.08 -35.36 -18.48
N MET A 394 -41.41 -36.35 -19.07
CA MET A 394 -42.08 -37.55 -19.61
C MET A 394 -42.71 -38.42 -18.51
N ASN A 395 -42.15 -38.42 -17.30
CA ASN A 395 -42.75 -39.13 -16.16
C ASN A 395 -43.95 -38.40 -15.53
N LYS A 396 -44.23 -37.15 -15.91
CA LYS A 396 -45.31 -36.35 -15.31
C LYS A 396 -46.70 -36.80 -15.76
N GLU A 397 -46.88 -37.21 -17.02
CA GLU A 397 -48.18 -37.68 -17.53
C GLU A 397 -48.65 -39.00 -16.89
N ASN A 398 -47.73 -39.81 -16.36
CA ASN A 398 -48.06 -41.13 -15.81
C ASN A 398 -48.55 -41.08 -14.34
N ASN A 399 -48.31 -39.98 -13.64
CA ASN A 399 -48.67 -39.85 -12.22
C ASN A 399 -50.12 -39.40 -12.00
N GLU A 400 -50.67 -38.54 -12.86
CA GLU A 400 -52.10 -38.17 -12.81
C GLU A 400 -53.00 -39.36 -13.18
N SER A 401 -52.64 -40.11 -14.22
CA SER A 401 -53.30 -41.37 -14.61
C SER A 401 -53.29 -42.41 -13.48
N LYS A 402 -52.15 -42.58 -12.79
CA LYS A 402 -52.03 -43.49 -11.64
C LYS A 402 -52.84 -43.02 -10.44
N PHE A 403 -52.84 -41.72 -10.15
CA PHE A 403 -53.64 -41.14 -9.07
C PHE A 403 -55.14 -41.29 -9.33
N ILE A 404 -55.62 -40.97 -10.54
CA ILE A 404 -57.03 -41.14 -10.92
C ILE A 404 -57.43 -42.62 -10.85
N LYS A 405 -56.59 -43.55 -11.30
CA LYS A 405 -56.86 -44.99 -11.17
C LYS A 405 -56.90 -45.48 -9.72
N SER A 406 -56.04 -44.96 -8.84
CA SER A 406 -56.01 -45.36 -7.43
C SER A 406 -57.15 -44.75 -6.62
N VAL A 407 -57.53 -43.49 -6.91
CA VAL A 407 -58.72 -42.86 -6.33
C VAL A 407 -60.00 -43.56 -6.79
N ASN A 408 -60.15 -43.86 -8.09
CA ASN A 408 -61.33 -44.60 -8.58
C ASN A 408 -61.43 -46.01 -7.97
N LYS A 409 -60.29 -46.71 -7.78
CA LYS A 409 -60.27 -48.01 -7.09
C LYS A 409 -60.73 -47.89 -5.63
N LEU A 410 -60.25 -46.87 -4.90
CA LEU A 410 -60.64 -46.60 -3.51
C LEU A 410 -62.12 -46.22 -3.36
N PHE A 411 -62.69 -45.51 -4.34
CA PHE A 411 -64.12 -45.18 -4.33
C PHE A 411 -64.99 -46.41 -4.64
N LEU A 412 -64.61 -47.24 -5.60
CA LEU A 412 -65.33 -48.48 -5.93
C LEU A 412 -65.26 -49.53 -4.80
N GLU A 413 -64.14 -49.62 -4.08
CA GLU A 413 -64.01 -50.51 -2.91
C GLU A 413 -64.75 -49.98 -1.67
N ASN A 414 -64.92 -48.66 -1.52
CA ASN A 414 -65.64 -48.06 -0.39
C ASN A 414 -67.17 -47.99 -0.55
N GLU A 415 -67.72 -48.03 -1.78
CA GLU A 415 -69.17 -48.18 -1.96
C GLU A 415 -69.66 -49.60 -1.64
N PHE A 416 -68.80 -50.61 -1.74
CA PHE A 416 -69.16 -52.01 -1.44
C PHE A 416 -69.08 -52.40 0.05
N ASN A 417 -68.50 -51.57 0.92
CA ASN A 417 -68.21 -51.93 2.31
C ASN A 417 -68.97 -51.11 3.37
N LYS A 418 -70.11 -50.51 3.01
CA LYS A 418 -70.93 -49.71 3.94
C LYS A 418 -71.81 -50.52 4.91
N ASP A 419 -71.81 -51.85 4.82
CA ASP A 419 -72.76 -52.70 5.57
C ASP A 419 -72.19 -53.49 6.78
N LYS A 420 -70.96 -53.23 7.26
CA LYS A 420 -70.46 -53.89 8.48
C LYS A 420 -69.70 -52.96 9.42
N ILE A 421 -70.45 -52.21 10.22
CA ILE A 421 -69.99 -51.65 11.50
C ILE A 421 -70.13 -52.75 12.57
N ASN A 422 -69.09 -53.05 13.34
CA ASN A 422 -69.15 -53.12 14.82
C ASN A 422 -67.84 -53.52 15.53
N THR A 423 -67.49 -52.68 16.52
CA THR A 423 -66.86 -52.95 17.84
C THR A 423 -65.57 -53.77 17.94
N THR A 424 -64.50 -53.20 18.52
CA THR A 424 -64.10 -53.33 19.95
C THR A 424 -62.61 -52.94 20.16
N VAL A 425 -62.38 -51.93 21.02
CA VAL A 425 -61.28 -51.70 21.99
C VAL A 425 -59.95 -52.48 21.85
N VAL A 426 -58.79 -51.77 21.89
CA VAL A 426 -57.69 -51.91 22.89
C VAL A 426 -56.35 -51.27 22.43
N ARG A 427 -55.85 -50.36 23.29
CA ARG A 427 -54.47 -49.92 23.65
C ARG A 427 -53.56 -49.10 22.72
N GLN A 428 -53.34 -47.87 23.21
CA GLN A 428 -52.05 -47.18 23.36
C GLN A 428 -50.85 -48.13 23.49
N GLU A 429 -49.95 -48.16 22.49
CA GLU A 429 -48.53 -48.46 22.70
C GLU A 429 -47.57 -47.96 21.58
N GLU A 430 -48.03 -47.30 20.51
CA GLU A 430 -47.13 -46.95 19.39
C GLU A 430 -46.68 -45.48 19.29
N PHE A 431 -47.10 -44.59 20.19
CA PHE A 431 -46.75 -43.16 20.07
C PHE A 431 -45.43 -42.74 20.74
N ASN A 432 -44.73 -43.62 21.48
CA ASN A 432 -43.47 -43.29 22.16
C ASN A 432 -42.20 -43.80 21.46
N LYS A 433 -42.27 -44.18 20.17
CA LYS A 433 -41.10 -44.68 19.42
C LYS A 433 -40.49 -43.72 18.40
N PHE A 434 -41.03 -42.50 18.25
CA PHE A 434 -40.55 -41.55 17.22
C PHE A 434 -39.71 -40.37 17.73
N GLU A 435 -39.59 -40.17 19.05
CA GLU A 435 -38.84 -39.03 19.62
C GLU A 435 -37.42 -39.35 20.12
N GLN A 436 -36.94 -40.59 19.94
CA GLN A 436 -35.62 -41.04 20.43
C GLN A 436 -34.64 -41.52 19.33
N SER A 437 -34.83 -41.07 18.07
CA SER A 437 -33.92 -41.42 16.94
C SER A 437 -33.21 -40.22 16.29
N ALA A 438 -33.25 -39.03 16.89
CA ALA A 438 -32.56 -37.83 16.38
C ALA A 438 -31.27 -37.47 17.14
N THR A 439 -30.90 -38.21 18.19
CA THR A 439 -29.66 -37.97 18.95
C THR A 439 -29.03 -39.32 19.33
N ASN A 440 -28.30 -39.94 18.40
CA ASN A 440 -27.18 -40.87 18.66
C ASN A 440 -26.67 -41.49 17.34
N THR A 441 -25.98 -40.70 16.52
CA THR A 441 -25.04 -41.24 15.52
C THR A 441 -23.80 -40.33 15.41
N VAL A 442 -23.20 -40.03 16.56
CA VAL A 442 -21.77 -39.69 16.67
C VAL A 442 -21.15 -40.85 17.45
N ASN A 443 -20.52 -41.77 16.72
CA ASN A 443 -19.37 -42.61 17.11
C ASN A 443 -19.38 -44.00 16.44
N ASN A 444 -18.19 -44.36 15.92
CA ASN A 444 -17.73 -45.68 15.45
C ASN A 444 -18.34 -46.17 14.12
N ASN A 445 -17.59 -46.53 13.07
CA ASN A 445 -16.36 -47.33 13.07
C ASN A 445 -15.51 -47.24 11.79
N ASN A 446 -14.25 -47.68 11.97
CA ASN A 446 -13.06 -47.64 11.10
C ASN A 446 -13.02 -48.53 9.84
N SER A 447 -12.05 -48.15 8.97
CA SER A 447 -11.12 -48.96 8.16
C SER A 447 -11.48 -49.32 6.70
N LYS A 448 -10.73 -48.76 5.74
CA LYS A 448 -9.60 -49.47 5.09
C LYS A 448 -8.73 -48.53 4.23
N GLN A 449 -7.43 -48.80 4.37
CA GLN A 449 -6.22 -48.24 3.74
C GLN A 449 -6.30 -47.94 2.22
N ASN A 450 -5.64 -46.86 1.81
CA ASN A 450 -4.36 -46.99 1.10
C ASN A 450 -3.47 -45.73 1.22
N SER A 451 -2.20 -46.01 1.43
CA SER A 451 -1.04 -45.18 1.72
C SER A 451 -0.49 -44.42 0.51
N LEU A 452 0.10 -43.23 0.73
CA LEU A 452 1.41 -42.83 0.16
C LEU A 452 1.95 -41.55 0.84
N SER A 453 2.89 -41.78 1.76
CA SER A 453 4.11 -41.02 2.10
C SER A 453 4.16 -39.48 1.99
N LEU A 454 4.42 -38.82 3.11
CA LEU A 454 5.36 -37.69 3.24
C LEU A 454 5.72 -37.51 4.73
N GLU A 455 6.82 -38.15 5.15
CA GLU A 455 7.55 -37.84 6.39
C GLU A 455 8.96 -37.40 5.98
N LYS A 456 9.34 -36.16 6.32
CA LYS A 456 10.68 -35.83 6.82
C LYS A 456 10.75 -34.37 7.30
N GLU A 457 11.55 -34.21 8.36
CA GLU A 457 12.08 -32.98 8.96
C GLU A 457 11.21 -32.25 10.00
N LYS A 458 11.29 -32.75 11.24
CA LYS A 458 11.38 -31.93 12.46
C LYS A 458 12.10 -32.71 13.56
N SER A 459 13.43 -32.59 13.60
CA SER A 459 14.22 -32.80 14.80
C SER A 459 15.59 -32.16 14.58
N ASP A 460 15.81 -31.02 15.22
CA ASP A 460 17.09 -30.63 15.86
C ASP A 460 16.91 -29.22 16.46
N ILE A 461 16.16 -29.17 17.56
CA ILE A 461 16.26 -28.07 18.53
C ILE A 461 17.13 -28.62 19.66
N ILE A 462 18.43 -28.35 19.56
CA ILE A 462 19.37 -28.54 20.66
C ILE A 462 19.97 -27.18 21.01
N ASN A 463 19.69 -26.77 22.25
CA ASN A 463 20.51 -25.98 23.17
C ASN A 463 21.46 -24.94 22.58
N MET A 464 21.17 -23.66 22.88
CA MET A 464 22.18 -22.76 23.45
C MET A 464 21.53 -21.58 24.21
N ASN A 465 20.90 -21.87 25.34
CA ASN A 465 20.84 -20.92 26.45
C ASN A 465 22.15 -21.03 27.22
N ASN A 466 23.06 -20.06 27.03
CA ASN A 466 23.98 -19.50 28.03
C ASN A 466 25.15 -18.79 27.36
N LYS A 467 25.08 -17.44 27.28
CA LYS A 467 26.25 -16.56 27.44
C LYS A 467 25.81 -15.15 27.83
N THR A 468 25.80 -14.94 29.14
CA THR A 468 26.27 -13.73 29.85
C THR A 468 26.24 -12.39 29.12
N SER A 469 25.32 -11.53 29.56
CA SER A 469 25.55 -10.16 30.01
C SER A 469 26.77 -9.41 29.46
N LEU A 470 26.52 -8.49 28.53
CA LEU A 470 27.24 -7.23 28.45
C LEU A 470 26.20 -6.12 28.32
N SER A 471 26.05 -5.37 29.41
CA SER A 471 25.28 -4.15 29.48
C SER A 471 25.78 -3.16 28.43
N SER A 472 24.99 -2.91 27.39
CA SER A 472 25.00 -1.60 26.75
C SER A 472 23.67 -0.92 27.11
N LYS A 473 23.71 0.01 28.07
CA LYS A 473 22.77 1.12 28.10
C LYS A 473 22.84 1.78 26.72
N ARG A 474 21.92 1.42 25.82
CA ARG A 474 21.64 2.24 24.64
C ARG A 474 20.39 3.01 24.98
N ASN A 475 20.60 4.30 25.23
CA ASN A 475 19.53 5.27 25.35
C ASN A 475 18.60 5.09 24.15
N SER A 476 17.31 4.87 24.43
CA SER A 476 16.23 5.17 23.51
C SER A 476 16.37 6.65 23.15
N CYS A 477 17.02 6.93 22.01
CA CYS A 477 16.94 8.24 21.39
C CYS A 477 15.57 8.27 20.72
N VAL A 478 14.56 8.72 21.45
CA VAL A 478 13.48 9.48 20.84
C VAL A 478 14.12 10.81 20.41
N PRO A 479 14.22 11.15 19.11
CA PRO A 479 14.75 12.44 18.68
C PRO A 479 14.05 13.61 19.40
N ASN A 480 14.82 14.59 19.92
CA ASN A 480 14.29 15.81 20.55
C ASN A 480 13.23 16.55 19.70
N VAL A 481 13.28 16.37 18.38
CA VAL A 481 12.26 16.79 17.40
C VAL A 481 10.84 16.35 17.81
N LEU A 482 10.68 15.07 18.21
CA LEU A 482 9.39 14.46 18.55
C LEU A 482 8.80 15.01 19.84
N LEU A 483 9.65 15.39 20.80
CA LEU A 483 9.21 16.03 22.04
C LEU A 483 8.76 17.48 21.80
N THR A 484 9.42 18.16 20.86
CA THR A 484 9.18 19.56 20.54
C THR A 484 7.87 19.75 19.79
N ILE A 485 7.63 18.95 18.74
CA ILE A 485 6.36 18.91 18.01
C ILE A 485 5.17 18.56 18.92
N TYR A 486 5.39 17.67 19.89
CA TYR A 486 4.38 17.31 20.88
C TYR A 486 3.99 18.48 21.79
N ASN A 487 4.95 19.30 22.22
CA ASN A 487 4.66 20.46 23.06
C ASN A 487 3.94 21.56 22.28
N TYR A 488 4.25 21.73 21.00
CA TYR A 488 3.58 22.70 20.12
C TYR A 488 2.06 22.45 20.02
N HIS A 489 1.64 21.21 19.74
CA HIS A 489 0.21 20.90 19.60
C HIS A 489 -0.58 20.92 20.92
N ASN A 490 0.09 20.73 22.06
CA ASN A 490 -0.56 20.73 23.38
C ASN A 490 -0.58 22.10 24.08
N THR A 491 0.16 23.09 23.59
CA THR A 491 0.19 24.44 24.20
C THR A 491 -0.86 25.38 23.61
N LYS A 492 -1.17 25.27 22.30
CA LYS A 492 -2.18 26.13 21.65
C LYS A 492 -3.64 25.86 22.06
N THR A 493 -3.95 24.76 22.74
CA THR A 493 -5.31 24.50 23.28
C THR A 493 -5.54 25.09 24.68
N SER A 494 -4.58 25.82 25.25
CA SER A 494 -4.64 26.30 26.65
C SER A 494 -4.47 27.81 26.87
N THR A 495 -4.57 28.65 25.84
CA THR A 495 -4.56 30.12 26.04
C THR A 495 -5.96 30.70 25.84
N THR A 496 -6.79 30.56 26.88
CA THR A 496 -7.78 31.59 27.19
C THR A 496 -7.03 32.78 27.79
N GLU A 497 -7.42 33.98 27.36
CA GLU A 497 -6.85 35.27 27.74
C GLU A 497 -6.55 35.35 29.25
N GLY A 498 -5.27 35.46 29.58
CA GLY A 498 -4.78 35.77 30.91
C GLY A 498 -3.51 36.59 30.75
N GLU A 499 -3.58 37.86 31.12
CA GLU A 499 -2.44 38.77 31.19
C GLU A 499 -1.31 38.12 32.02
N LEU A 500 -0.15 37.92 31.40
CA LEU A 500 1.08 37.58 32.11
C LEU A 500 1.67 38.87 32.67
N ILE A 501 1.48 39.07 33.98
CA ILE A 501 2.20 40.06 34.79
C ILE A 501 3.39 39.33 35.41
N ASP A 502 4.61 39.84 35.24
CA ASP A 502 5.78 39.32 35.95
C ASP A 502 5.84 39.83 37.40
N GLU A 503 6.63 39.19 38.26
CA GLU A 503 6.76 39.54 39.68
C GLU A 503 7.47 40.89 39.95
N GLU A 504 7.73 41.71 38.91
CA GLU A 504 8.31 43.07 39.06
C GLU A 504 7.53 44.19 38.33
N GLY A 505 6.41 43.91 37.65
CA GLY A 505 5.42 44.92 37.27
C GLY A 505 5.82 45.87 36.13
N HIS A 506 6.52 45.37 35.10
CA HIS A 506 6.86 46.19 33.92
C HIS A 506 6.31 45.63 32.61
N SER A 507 5.48 46.43 31.94
CA SER A 507 4.98 46.22 30.57
C SER A 507 6.02 46.69 29.55
N TYR A 508 6.39 45.82 28.61
CA TYR A 508 7.19 46.18 27.43
C TYR A 508 6.35 46.10 26.15
N ASP A 509 6.33 47.20 25.40
CA ASP A 509 5.71 47.35 24.09
C ASP A 509 6.74 46.93 23.01
N SER A 510 6.44 45.87 22.26
CA SER A 510 7.35 45.33 21.23
C SER A 510 7.02 45.89 19.86
N THR A 511 7.70 46.97 19.49
CA THR A 511 8.04 47.25 18.09
C THR A 511 9.49 46.82 17.86
N TYR A 512 9.70 45.73 17.12
CA TYR A 512 10.64 45.55 16.00
C TYR A 512 10.74 44.09 15.57
#